data_AF-A0A3S0U849-F1
#
_entry.id   AF-A0A3S0U849-F1
#
_cell.length_a   1.000
_cell.length_b   1.000
_cell.length_c   1.000
_cell.angle_alpha   90.00
_cell.angle_beta   90.00
_cell.angle_gamma   90.00
#
_symmetry.space_group_name_H-M   'P 1'
#
loop_
_entity.id
_entity.type
_entity.pdbx_description
1 polymer ?
#
loop_
_entity_poly.entity_id
_entity_poly.type
_entity_poly.pdbx_seq_one_letter_code
_entity_poly.pdbx_strand_id
1 'polypeptide(L)'
;MSNPRIAVAYLATPGGDDAVAVGEQIARTLGAEIDLCMVLPRDRSALATTPGGILQREAESWLAAAAAGVPSDLKVTTHLSFDESSTAGLIAAAEAAGAEALVVGGAGGGIAGSLSLGSVVNDLVHASPIPVVIAPRGARLKRDERIREVTCAVGTRPGAKLLLDAALRLCRDTGTPLRLVSLVAVDDADDLELAQQHAQHALDQAKAFLPEDIPVTSRVATGAGVEDAVNKLGWHDGDVIMVGSSRLAQPRRLFLGSTAAKMLRVLQVPMIVVPKDEGADND
;
A
#
# COMPACT_ATOMS: atom_id res chain seq x y z
N MET A 1 -25.95 0.93 3.49
CA MET A 1 -24.66 0.47 2.91
C MET A 1 -23.73 0.23 4.08
N SER A 2 -23.00 -0.89 4.10
CA SER A 2 -21.95 -1.12 5.09
C SER A 2 -20.83 -0.12 4.90
N ASN A 3 -20.20 0.34 5.99
CA ASN A 3 -19.01 1.19 5.90
C ASN A 3 -17.87 0.40 5.22
N PRO A 4 -17.00 1.06 4.43
CA PRO A 4 -15.80 0.43 3.88
C PRO A 4 -14.93 -0.10 5.03
N ARG A 5 -14.09 -1.10 4.74
CA ARG A 5 -13.24 -1.75 5.75
C ARG A 5 -11.80 -1.82 5.30
N ILE A 6 -10.89 -1.55 6.23
CA ILE A 6 -9.44 -1.60 5.99
C ILE A 6 -8.83 -2.61 6.96
N ALA A 7 -8.24 -3.66 6.40
CA ALA A 7 -7.48 -4.62 7.19
C ALA A 7 -6.09 -4.08 7.45
N VAL A 8 -5.57 -4.28 8.65
CA VAL A 8 -4.20 -3.91 9.05
C VAL A 8 -3.51 -5.15 9.58
N ALA A 9 -2.45 -5.61 8.91
CA ALA A 9 -1.62 -6.68 9.42
C ALA A 9 -0.82 -6.18 10.63
N TYR A 10 -1.11 -6.72 11.80
CA TYR A 10 -0.53 -6.27 13.06
C TYR A 10 0.40 -7.30 13.69
N LEU A 11 1.58 -6.82 14.08
CA LEU A 11 2.52 -7.44 14.99
C LEU A 11 2.97 -6.37 15.99
N ALA A 12 3.23 -6.74 17.24
CA ALA A 12 3.71 -5.83 18.29
C ALA A 12 5.17 -5.38 18.03
N THR A 13 5.36 -4.59 16.97
CA THR A 13 6.64 -4.11 16.47
C THR A 13 6.46 -2.68 15.95
N PRO A 14 7.54 -1.89 15.82
CA PRO A 14 7.44 -0.54 15.25
C PRO A 14 6.81 -0.50 13.85
N GLY A 15 7.02 -1.55 13.04
CA GLY A 15 6.40 -1.65 11.71
C GLY A 15 4.89 -1.93 11.79
N GLY A 16 4.45 -2.73 12.76
CA GLY A 16 3.02 -2.91 13.03
C GLY A 16 2.35 -1.62 13.48
N ASP A 17 3.01 -0.85 14.34
CA ASP A 17 2.51 0.47 14.77
C ASP A 17 2.48 1.47 13.60
N ASP A 18 3.48 1.43 12.70
CA ASP A 18 3.48 2.22 11.46
C ASP A 18 2.30 1.82 10.55
N ALA A 19 1.95 0.52 10.49
CA ALA A 19 0.80 0.02 9.74
C ALA A 19 -0.52 0.51 10.33
N VAL A 20 -0.67 0.50 11.67
CA VAL A 20 -1.86 1.02 12.36
C VAL A 20 -2.03 2.51 12.06
N ALA A 21 -0.97 3.32 12.18
CA ALA A 21 -1.03 4.74 11.90
C ALA A 21 -1.49 5.06 10.45
N VAL A 22 -0.97 4.32 9.46
CA VAL A 22 -1.42 4.47 8.06
C VAL A 22 -2.85 3.94 7.87
N GLY A 23 -3.22 2.86 8.56
CA GLY A 23 -4.59 2.34 8.58
C GLY A 23 -5.58 3.38 9.10
N GLU A 24 -5.25 4.08 10.19
CA GLU A 24 -6.05 5.19 10.72
C GLU A 24 -6.21 6.34 9.73
N GLN A 25 -5.11 6.74 9.08
CA GLN A 25 -5.14 7.82 8.08
C GLN A 25 -6.08 7.49 6.91
N ILE A 26 -5.97 6.27 6.39
CA ILE A 26 -6.81 5.80 5.28
C ILE A 26 -8.26 5.66 5.75
N ALA A 27 -8.48 5.07 6.93
CA ALA A 27 -9.82 4.88 7.47
C ALA A 27 -10.54 6.20 7.72
N ARG A 28 -9.87 7.21 8.29
CA ARG A 28 -10.46 8.55 8.42
C ARG A 28 -10.83 9.11 7.06
N THR A 29 -9.91 9.04 6.09
CA THR A 29 -10.12 9.57 4.74
C THR A 29 -11.33 8.96 4.06
N LEU A 30 -11.50 7.64 4.15
CA LEU A 30 -12.60 6.88 3.53
C LEU A 30 -13.88 6.80 4.37
N GLY A 31 -13.84 7.19 5.64
CA GLY A 31 -14.91 6.86 6.59
C GLY A 31 -15.04 5.35 6.86
N ALA A 32 -13.92 4.62 6.80
CA ALA A 32 -13.87 3.17 6.95
C ALA A 32 -13.75 2.71 8.42
N GLU A 33 -14.09 1.45 8.65
CA GLU A 33 -13.78 0.73 9.88
C GLU A 33 -12.42 0.00 9.73
N ILE A 34 -11.74 -0.25 10.85
CA ILE A 34 -10.43 -0.91 10.89
C ILE A 34 -10.57 -2.34 11.42
N ASP A 35 -9.94 -3.28 10.73
CA ASP A 35 -9.78 -4.67 11.13
C ASP A 35 -8.30 -4.95 11.44
N LEU A 36 -7.92 -5.00 12.71
CA LEU A 36 -6.56 -5.36 13.12
C LEU A 36 -6.39 -6.89 13.07
N CYS A 37 -5.60 -7.38 12.13
CA CYS A 37 -5.42 -8.80 11.86
C CYS A 37 -4.04 -9.28 12.29
N MET A 38 -3.97 -10.25 13.19
CA MET A 38 -2.75 -10.97 13.54
C MET A 38 -2.88 -12.45 13.17
N VAL A 39 -1.85 -12.97 12.51
CA VAL A 39 -1.78 -14.39 12.13
C VAL A 39 -0.60 -15.03 12.84
N LEU A 40 -0.90 -16.03 13.67
CA LEU A 40 0.12 -16.85 14.31
C LEU A 40 0.35 -18.14 13.51
N PRO A 41 1.58 -18.70 13.54
CA PRO A 41 1.81 -20.05 13.05
C PRO A 41 0.87 -21.04 13.73
N ARG A 42 0.30 -21.98 12.98
CA ARG A 42 -0.37 -23.14 13.59
C ARG A 42 0.63 -23.89 14.46
N ASP A 43 0.29 -24.06 15.73
CA ASP A 43 1.16 -24.75 16.65
C ASP A 43 1.31 -26.21 16.22
N ARG A 44 2.50 -26.58 15.73
CA ARG A 44 2.84 -27.97 15.40
C ARG A 44 3.20 -28.79 16.64
N SER A 45 3.08 -28.20 17.83
CA SER A 45 3.44 -28.81 19.09
C SER A 45 2.40 -29.83 19.58
N ALA A 46 2.51 -31.06 19.10
CA ALA A 46 2.17 -32.21 19.92
C ALA A 46 3.30 -32.55 20.94
N LEU A 47 4.42 -31.80 20.95
CA LEU A 47 5.68 -32.18 21.62
C LEU A 47 6.41 -31.09 22.43
N ALA A 48 5.96 -29.84 22.45
CA ALA A 48 6.54 -28.77 23.26
C ALA A 48 5.81 -28.65 24.62
N THR A 49 6.60 -28.43 25.67
CA THR A 49 6.17 -28.30 27.07
C THR A 49 5.62 -26.91 27.43
N THR A 50 5.60 -25.98 26.48
CA THR A 50 5.01 -24.65 26.64
C THR A 50 3.48 -24.77 26.48
N PRO A 51 2.67 -24.30 27.44
CA PRO A 51 1.21 -24.31 27.26
C PRO A 51 0.85 -23.48 26.03
N GLY A 52 0.28 -24.10 24.98
CA GLY A 52 -0.04 -23.45 23.70
C GLY A 52 -0.87 -22.15 23.84
N GLY A 53 -1.58 -21.99 24.96
CA GLY A 53 -2.35 -20.77 25.26
C GLY A 53 -1.54 -19.57 25.77
N ILE A 54 -0.22 -19.64 25.98
CA ILE A 54 0.57 -18.45 26.39
C ILE A 54 0.70 -17.48 25.21
N LEU A 55 1.18 -17.97 24.06
CA LEU A 55 1.38 -17.14 22.86
C LEU A 55 0.06 -16.54 22.36
N GLN A 56 -1.03 -17.31 22.38
CA GLN A 56 -2.36 -16.80 22.05
C GLN A 56 -2.79 -15.66 22.97
N ARG A 57 -2.68 -15.83 24.30
CA ARG A 57 -3.06 -14.77 25.26
C ARG A 57 -2.22 -13.52 25.11
N GLU A 58 -0.93 -13.69 24.83
CA GLU A 58 -0.03 -12.56 24.59
C GLU A 58 -0.40 -11.81 23.30
N ALA A 59 -0.68 -12.54 22.22
CA ALA A 59 -1.18 -11.97 20.96
C ALA A 59 -2.52 -11.23 21.13
N GLU A 60 -3.48 -11.81 21.85
CA GLU A 60 -4.74 -11.16 22.20
C GLU A 60 -4.51 -9.88 23.01
N SER A 61 -3.58 -9.91 23.98
CA SER A 61 -3.22 -8.73 24.77
C SER A 61 -2.58 -7.63 23.90
N TRP A 62 -1.72 -7.98 22.95
CA TRP A 62 -1.13 -7.01 22.03
C TRP A 62 -2.18 -6.40 21.10
N LEU A 63 -3.08 -7.20 20.54
CA LEU A 63 -4.19 -6.71 19.73
C LEU A 63 -5.11 -5.78 20.53
N ALA A 64 -5.44 -6.14 21.77
CA ALA A 64 -6.25 -5.31 22.65
C ALA A 64 -5.57 -3.98 22.97
N ALA A 65 -4.26 -4.00 23.25
CA ALA A 65 -3.48 -2.79 23.48
C ALA A 65 -3.43 -1.88 22.24
N ALA A 66 -3.22 -2.46 21.05
CA ALA A 66 -3.24 -1.72 19.79
C ALA A 66 -4.62 -1.10 19.51
N ALA A 67 -5.70 -1.88 19.66
CA ALA A 67 -7.07 -1.40 19.48
C ALA A 67 -7.43 -0.27 20.47
N ALA A 68 -6.95 -0.35 21.72
CA ALA A 68 -7.14 0.71 22.71
C ALA A 68 -6.36 2.00 22.39
N GLY A 69 -5.29 1.90 21.59
CA GLY A 69 -4.52 3.04 21.10
C GLY A 69 -5.15 3.74 19.90
N VAL A 70 -6.06 3.07 19.17
CA VAL A 70 -6.77 3.68 18.03
C VAL A 70 -7.72 4.76 18.55
N PRO A 71 -7.72 5.97 17.94
CA PRO A 71 -8.60 7.05 18.37
C PRO A 71 -10.08 6.72 18.27
N SER A 72 -10.88 7.25 19.20
CA SER A 72 -12.28 6.85 19.42
C SER A 72 -13.25 7.22 18.29
N ASP A 73 -12.82 8.07 17.34
CA ASP A 73 -13.58 8.39 16.13
C ASP A 73 -13.58 7.24 15.11
N LEU A 74 -12.67 6.28 15.25
CA LEU A 74 -12.55 5.11 14.39
C LEU A 74 -13.09 3.87 15.11
N LYS A 75 -13.88 3.07 14.38
CA LYS A 75 -14.29 1.75 14.85
C LYS A 75 -13.21 0.73 14.52
N VAL A 76 -12.79 -0.03 15.51
CA VAL A 76 -11.76 -1.05 15.38
C VAL A 76 -12.29 -2.41 15.83
N THR A 77 -12.01 -3.45 15.04
CA THR A 77 -12.26 -4.86 15.38
C THR A 77 -10.93 -5.61 15.33
N THR A 78 -10.70 -6.54 16.26
CA THR A 78 -9.47 -7.34 16.29
C THR A 78 -9.75 -8.77 15.81
N HIS A 79 -8.81 -9.33 15.06
CA HIS A 79 -8.87 -10.67 14.50
C HIS A 79 -7.57 -11.39 14.78
N LEU A 80 -7.65 -12.51 15.49
CA LEU A 80 -6.54 -13.43 15.69
C LEU A 80 -6.84 -14.72 14.94
N SER A 81 -5.96 -15.12 14.04
CA SER A 81 -6.09 -16.37 13.29
C SER A 81 -4.79 -17.18 13.30
N PHE A 82 -4.89 -18.44 12.87
CA PHE A 82 -3.76 -19.37 12.85
C PHE A 82 -3.61 -19.99 11.47
N ASP A 83 -2.43 -19.84 10.87
CA ASP A 83 -2.12 -20.36 9.55
C ASP A 83 -0.68 -20.89 9.48
N GLU A 84 -0.41 -21.82 8.56
CA GLU A 84 0.97 -22.26 8.28
C GLU A 84 1.75 -21.19 7.50
N SER A 85 1.04 -20.31 6.79
CA SER A 85 1.57 -19.18 6.05
C SER A 85 0.92 -17.88 6.54
N SER A 86 1.72 -17.02 7.18
CA SER A 86 1.25 -15.69 7.60
C SER A 86 0.66 -14.90 6.43
N THR A 87 1.25 -15.01 5.23
CA THR A 87 0.75 -14.37 4.01
C THR A 87 -0.65 -14.86 3.64
N ALA A 88 -0.86 -16.18 3.60
CA ALA A 88 -2.15 -16.76 3.25
C ALA A 88 -3.22 -16.44 4.31
N GLY A 89 -2.86 -16.55 5.60
CA GLY A 89 -3.75 -16.20 6.70
C GLY A 89 -4.15 -14.73 6.72
N LEU A 90 -3.24 -13.82 6.37
CA LEU A 90 -3.53 -12.37 6.31
C LEU A 90 -4.46 -12.04 5.16
N ILE A 91 -4.23 -12.63 3.98
CA ILE A 91 -5.14 -12.49 2.83
C ILE A 91 -6.53 -13.02 3.21
N ALA A 92 -6.61 -14.22 3.77
CA ALA A 92 -7.88 -14.83 4.16
C ALA A 92 -8.62 -13.99 5.22
N ALA A 93 -7.91 -13.44 6.21
CA ALA A 93 -8.49 -12.56 7.21
C ALA A 93 -9.03 -11.26 6.60
N ALA A 94 -8.28 -10.64 5.68
CA ALA A 94 -8.72 -9.43 4.99
C ALA A 94 -9.95 -9.68 4.10
N GLU A 95 -9.97 -10.79 3.35
CA GLU A 95 -11.13 -11.18 2.54
C GLU A 95 -12.35 -11.51 3.40
N ALA A 96 -12.16 -12.24 4.52
CA ALA A 96 -13.25 -12.57 5.45
C ALA A 96 -13.84 -11.32 6.12
N ALA A 97 -13.01 -10.31 6.40
CA ALA A 97 -13.46 -9.01 6.87
C ALA A 97 -14.18 -8.21 5.77
N GLY A 98 -14.04 -8.56 4.49
CA GLY A 98 -14.52 -7.75 3.37
C GLY A 98 -13.73 -6.45 3.21
N ALA A 99 -12.44 -6.48 3.53
CA ALA A 99 -11.57 -5.32 3.45
C ALA A 99 -11.27 -4.93 2.01
N GLU A 100 -11.29 -3.61 1.75
CA GLU A 100 -10.98 -3.04 0.43
C GLU A 100 -9.48 -2.85 0.23
N ALA A 101 -8.70 -2.86 1.31
CA ALA A 101 -7.24 -2.85 1.27
C ALA A 101 -6.64 -3.53 2.51
N LEU A 102 -5.43 -4.06 2.36
CA LEU A 102 -4.60 -4.62 3.43
C LEU A 102 -3.39 -3.70 3.68
N VAL A 103 -3.31 -3.10 4.86
CA VAL A 103 -2.21 -2.24 5.29
C VAL A 103 -1.16 -3.08 6.02
N VAL A 104 0.10 -2.86 5.67
CA VAL A 104 1.26 -3.54 6.25
C VAL A 104 2.39 -2.54 6.53
N GLY A 105 3.16 -2.80 7.57
CA GLY A 105 4.38 -2.04 7.85
C GLY A 105 5.55 -2.47 6.96
N GLY A 106 6.45 -1.55 6.63
CA GLY A 106 7.81 -1.94 6.22
C GLY A 106 8.52 -2.77 7.32
N ALA A 107 9.62 -3.48 7.00
CA ALA A 107 10.24 -4.40 7.97
C ALA A 107 10.56 -3.74 9.32
N GLY A 108 10.06 -4.34 10.39
CA GLY A 108 10.38 -3.96 11.77
C GLY A 108 11.68 -4.62 12.23
N GLY A 109 12.74 -3.82 12.44
CA GLY A 109 13.81 -4.15 13.40
C GLY A 109 15.27 -3.92 12.96
N GLY A 110 15.57 -3.65 11.70
CA GLY A 110 16.96 -3.53 11.19
C GLY A 110 17.48 -2.09 11.03
N ILE A 111 18.81 -1.93 11.09
CA ILE A 111 19.54 -0.65 10.90
C ILE A 111 19.74 -0.28 9.41
N ALA A 112 19.33 -1.16 8.48
CA ALA A 112 19.63 -0.99 7.06
C ALA A 112 18.48 -0.35 6.29
N GLY A 113 18.64 0.93 5.93
CA GLY A 113 17.95 1.63 4.84
C GLY A 113 16.43 1.82 4.97
N SER A 114 15.91 2.75 4.18
CA SER A 114 14.48 2.89 3.92
C SER A 114 13.95 1.60 3.26
N LEU A 115 12.94 1.00 3.89
CA LEU A 115 12.13 -0.12 3.40
C LEU A 115 12.90 -1.34 2.86
N SER A 116 13.57 -2.09 3.73
CA SER A 116 13.63 -3.55 3.51
C SER A 116 12.23 -4.11 3.75
N LEU A 117 11.65 -4.85 2.80
CA LEU A 117 10.37 -5.54 3.02
C LEU A 117 10.65 -6.82 3.82
N GLY A 118 9.86 -7.08 4.86
CA GLY A 118 9.88 -8.40 5.51
C GLY A 118 9.36 -9.46 4.54
N SER A 119 9.71 -10.74 4.72
CA SER A 119 9.30 -11.83 3.83
C SER A 119 7.78 -11.87 3.61
N VAL A 120 6.99 -11.73 4.68
CA VAL A 120 5.52 -11.70 4.60
C VAL A 120 5.03 -10.54 3.73
N VAL A 121 5.59 -9.33 3.91
CA VAL A 121 5.21 -8.15 3.13
C VAL A 121 5.59 -8.33 1.66
N ASN A 122 6.78 -8.87 1.41
CA ASN A 122 7.25 -9.20 0.06
C ASN A 122 6.29 -10.20 -0.61
N ASP A 123 5.87 -11.25 0.08
CA ASP A 123 4.96 -12.24 -0.48
C ASP A 123 3.56 -11.65 -0.73
N LEU A 124 3.06 -10.78 0.17
CA LEU A 124 1.77 -10.11 -0.01
C LEU A 124 1.74 -9.24 -1.27
N VAL A 125 2.80 -8.48 -1.55
CA VAL A 125 2.89 -7.64 -2.77
C VAL A 125 3.11 -8.45 -4.06
N HIS A 126 3.19 -9.77 -3.94
CA HIS A 126 3.26 -10.73 -5.05
C HIS A 126 2.10 -11.74 -5.08
N ALA A 127 1.15 -11.65 -4.14
CA ALA A 127 0.08 -12.66 -4.01
C ALA A 127 -1.30 -12.09 -3.71
N SER A 128 -1.41 -10.91 -3.07
CA SER A 128 -2.69 -10.40 -2.58
C SER A 128 -3.69 -10.15 -3.74
N PRO A 129 -4.95 -10.55 -3.58
CA PRO A 129 -6.01 -10.25 -4.53
C PRO A 129 -6.66 -8.88 -4.32
N ILE A 130 -6.41 -8.24 -3.17
CA ILE A 130 -6.85 -6.89 -2.83
C ILE A 130 -5.66 -5.92 -2.78
N PRO A 131 -5.88 -4.60 -2.92
CA PRO A 131 -4.85 -3.59 -2.74
C PRO A 131 -4.03 -3.79 -1.46
N VAL A 132 -2.71 -3.64 -1.57
CA VAL A 132 -1.80 -3.65 -0.41
C VAL A 132 -1.21 -2.27 -0.22
N VAL A 133 -1.35 -1.74 0.99
CA VAL A 133 -0.78 -0.46 1.41
C VAL A 133 0.45 -0.72 2.26
N ILE A 134 1.60 -0.20 1.83
CA ILE A 134 2.88 -0.36 2.52
C ILE A 134 3.19 0.93 3.25
N ALA A 135 3.16 0.89 4.58
CA ALA A 135 3.50 2.01 5.43
C ALA A 135 5.02 2.25 5.46
N PRO A 136 5.47 3.51 5.28
CA PRO A 136 6.88 3.85 5.41
C PRO A 136 7.33 3.69 6.86
N ARG A 137 8.63 3.43 7.06
CA ARG A 137 9.20 3.37 8.41
C ARG A 137 9.02 4.71 9.11
N GLY A 138 8.50 4.68 10.33
CA GLY A 138 8.25 5.87 11.13
C GLY A 138 6.97 6.61 10.76
N ALA A 139 6.07 6.00 9.96
CA ALA A 139 4.76 6.59 9.64
C ALA A 139 4.00 7.03 10.90
N ARG A 140 4.09 6.30 12.00
CA ARG A 140 3.45 6.64 13.29
C ARG A 140 3.94 7.95 13.92
N LEU A 141 5.06 8.49 13.46
CA LEU A 141 5.64 9.74 13.95
C LEU A 141 5.08 10.96 13.19
N LYS A 142 4.36 10.74 12.10
CA LYS A 142 3.68 11.78 11.32
C LYS A 142 2.34 12.14 11.98
N ARG A 143 1.84 13.36 11.72
CA ARG A 143 0.66 13.90 12.40
C ARG A 143 -0.58 14.06 11.52
N ASP A 144 -0.52 13.73 10.24
CA ASP A 144 -1.68 13.90 9.36
C ASP A 144 -2.72 12.82 9.59
N GLU A 145 -3.91 13.28 9.92
CA GLU A 145 -5.05 12.42 10.22
C GLU A 145 -5.72 11.89 8.95
N ARG A 146 -5.49 12.52 7.78
CA ARG A 146 -6.14 12.19 6.50
C ARG A 146 -5.15 12.25 5.34
N ILE A 147 -5.52 11.67 4.21
CA ILE A 147 -4.76 11.79 2.96
C ILE A 147 -4.92 13.22 2.44
N ARG A 148 -3.79 13.89 2.25
CA ARG A 148 -3.67 15.24 1.69
C ARG A 148 -3.78 15.23 0.17
N GLU A 149 -3.06 14.34 -0.50
CA GLU A 149 -2.95 14.27 -1.95
C GLU A 149 -2.63 12.84 -2.40
N VAL A 150 -3.31 12.38 -3.45
CA VAL A 150 -3.06 11.08 -4.07
C VAL A 150 -2.12 11.27 -5.25
N THR A 151 -0.95 10.65 -5.23
CA THR A 151 -0.05 10.62 -6.40
C THR A 151 -0.27 9.33 -7.18
N CYS A 152 -0.70 9.39 -8.43
CA CYS A 152 -0.86 8.23 -9.29
C CYS A 152 0.33 8.11 -10.25
N ALA A 153 1.15 7.07 -10.07
CA ALA A 153 2.30 6.82 -10.93
C ALA A 153 1.83 6.16 -12.25
N VAL A 154 1.69 6.98 -13.28
CA VAL A 154 1.31 6.53 -14.62
C VAL A 154 2.54 6.17 -15.45
N GLY A 155 2.41 5.15 -16.28
CA GLY A 155 3.42 4.78 -17.26
C GLY A 155 2.76 4.34 -18.55
N THR A 156 3.56 4.09 -19.58
CA THR A 156 3.09 3.67 -20.91
C THR A 156 2.67 2.20 -20.98
N ARG A 157 2.67 1.48 -19.86
CA ARG A 157 2.48 0.01 -19.84
C ARG A 157 1.00 -0.36 -19.58
N PRO A 158 0.52 -1.50 -20.13
CA PRO A 158 -0.78 -2.09 -19.79
C PRO A 158 -0.98 -2.20 -18.27
N GLY A 159 -2.19 -1.89 -17.79
CA GLY A 159 -2.54 -1.80 -16.37
C GLY A 159 -2.69 -0.37 -15.83
N ALA A 160 -2.24 0.64 -16.58
CA ALA A 160 -2.36 2.06 -16.19
C ALA A 160 -3.82 2.52 -16.01
N LYS A 161 -4.76 1.99 -16.81
CA LYS A 161 -6.18 2.33 -16.72
C LYS A 161 -6.80 1.92 -15.38
N LEU A 162 -6.57 0.67 -14.93
CA LEU A 162 -7.12 0.18 -13.66
C LEU A 162 -6.58 0.97 -12.46
N LEU A 163 -5.27 1.27 -12.49
CA LEU A 163 -4.66 2.14 -11.50
C LEU A 163 -5.31 3.52 -11.48
N LEU A 164 -5.47 4.14 -12.66
CA LEU A 164 -6.08 5.46 -12.79
C LEU A 164 -7.54 5.44 -12.32
N ASP A 165 -8.32 4.43 -12.69
CA ASP A 165 -9.71 4.26 -12.27
C ASP A 165 -9.81 4.11 -10.74
N ALA A 166 -8.89 3.37 -10.11
CA ALA A 166 -8.84 3.23 -8.65
C ALA A 166 -8.47 4.56 -7.97
N ALA A 167 -7.47 5.29 -8.50
CA ALA A 167 -7.08 6.59 -7.98
C ALA A 167 -8.19 7.63 -8.12
N LEU A 168 -8.90 7.63 -9.25
CA LEU A 168 -10.03 8.52 -9.50
C LEU A 168 -11.19 8.23 -8.55
N ARG A 169 -11.54 6.96 -8.33
CA ARG A 169 -12.58 6.59 -7.34
C ARG A 169 -12.23 7.11 -5.96
N LEU A 170 -11.01 6.83 -5.49
CA LEU A 170 -10.51 7.33 -4.20
C LEU A 170 -10.66 8.85 -4.11
N CYS A 171 -10.15 9.59 -5.10
CA CYS A 171 -10.18 11.04 -5.09
C CYS A 171 -11.60 11.62 -5.15
N ARG A 172 -12.54 11.00 -5.88
CA ARG A 172 -13.96 11.43 -5.91
C ARG A 172 -14.65 11.20 -4.58
N ASP A 173 -14.47 10.01 -4.00
CA ASP A 173 -15.16 9.62 -2.78
C ASP A 173 -14.70 10.45 -1.58
N THR A 174 -13.47 10.98 -1.63
CA THR A 174 -12.84 11.70 -0.50
C THR A 174 -12.62 13.19 -0.75
N GLY A 175 -12.82 13.66 -1.99
CA GLY A 175 -12.49 15.04 -2.40
C GLY A 175 -10.99 15.35 -2.40
N THR A 176 -10.13 14.34 -2.38
CA THR A 176 -8.68 14.51 -2.33
C THR A 176 -8.12 14.87 -3.72
N PRO A 177 -7.19 15.82 -3.84
CA PRO A 177 -6.56 16.15 -5.12
C PRO A 177 -5.72 14.99 -5.66
N LEU A 178 -5.65 14.89 -6.99
CA LEU A 178 -4.89 13.89 -7.72
C LEU A 178 -3.65 14.53 -8.39
N ARG A 179 -2.50 13.89 -8.21
CA ARG A 179 -1.23 14.25 -8.87
C ARG A 179 -0.78 13.10 -9.76
N LEU A 180 -0.88 13.27 -11.08
CA LEU A 180 -0.36 12.30 -12.04
C LEU A 180 1.14 12.46 -12.19
N VAL A 181 1.89 11.37 -12.08
CA VAL A 181 3.35 11.39 -12.24
C VAL A 181 3.79 10.33 -13.23
N SER A 182 4.68 10.71 -14.14
CA SER A 182 5.42 9.77 -14.98
C SER A 182 6.92 9.91 -14.69
N LEU A 183 7.58 8.77 -14.44
CA LEU A 183 8.98 8.72 -14.01
C LEU A 183 9.89 8.42 -15.20
N VAL A 184 10.95 9.21 -15.33
CA VAL A 184 12.00 9.07 -16.33
C VAL A 184 13.32 8.82 -15.61
N ALA A 185 13.85 7.61 -15.78
CA ALA A 185 15.14 7.20 -15.23
C ALA A 185 16.07 6.89 -16.41
N VAL A 186 17.04 7.76 -16.66
CA VAL A 186 17.95 7.63 -17.81
C VAL A 186 19.36 7.99 -17.36
N ASP A 187 20.33 7.18 -17.75
CA ASP A 187 21.75 7.37 -17.45
C ASP A 187 22.49 8.12 -18.60
N ASP A 188 21.87 8.23 -19.78
CA ASP A 188 22.39 8.87 -20.98
C ASP A 188 21.52 10.07 -21.42
N ALA A 189 22.14 11.14 -21.91
CA ALA A 189 21.47 12.38 -22.30
C ALA A 189 20.72 12.25 -23.64
N ASP A 190 21.20 11.43 -24.57
CA ASP A 190 20.58 11.27 -25.90
C ASP A 190 19.23 10.52 -25.82
N ASP A 191 19.07 9.63 -24.83
CA ASP A 191 17.82 8.92 -24.55
C ASP A 191 16.82 9.75 -23.72
N LEU A 192 17.26 10.87 -23.15
CA LEU A 192 16.47 11.63 -22.18
C LEU A 192 15.28 12.36 -22.82
N GLU A 193 15.49 13.07 -23.93
CA GLU A 193 14.41 13.82 -24.58
C GLU A 193 13.30 12.89 -25.04
N LEU A 194 13.64 11.76 -25.67
CA LEU A 194 12.68 10.76 -26.12
C LEU A 194 11.93 10.13 -24.92
N ALA A 195 12.64 9.81 -23.84
CA ALA A 195 12.02 9.26 -22.63
C ALA A 195 11.07 10.27 -21.98
N GLN A 196 11.43 11.56 -21.95
CA GLN A 196 10.55 12.63 -21.46
C GLN A 196 9.31 12.82 -22.33
N GLN A 197 9.46 12.77 -23.66
CA GLN A 197 8.33 12.82 -24.59
C GLN A 197 7.37 11.64 -24.37
N HIS A 198 7.89 10.42 -24.23
CA HIS A 198 7.08 9.24 -23.90
C HIS A 198 6.36 9.38 -22.54
N ALA A 199 7.05 9.90 -21.53
CA ALA A 199 6.48 10.15 -20.22
C ALA A 199 5.37 11.20 -20.25
N GLN A 200 5.57 12.28 -21.02
CA GLN A 200 4.57 13.31 -21.24
C GLN A 200 3.35 12.77 -21.98
N HIS A 201 3.55 11.98 -23.03
CA HIS A 201 2.47 11.33 -23.76
C HIS A 201 1.62 10.43 -22.87
N ALA A 202 2.23 9.68 -21.93
CA ALA A 202 1.49 8.87 -20.96
C ALA A 202 0.60 9.74 -20.05
N LEU A 203 1.08 10.91 -19.64
CA LEU A 203 0.28 11.86 -18.85
C LEU A 203 -0.86 12.44 -19.66
N ASP A 204 -0.62 12.80 -20.92
CA ASP A 204 -1.64 13.37 -21.80
C ASP A 204 -2.75 12.36 -22.12
N GLN A 205 -2.38 11.09 -22.33
CA GLN A 205 -3.34 10.00 -22.45
C GLN A 205 -4.15 9.81 -21.17
N ALA A 206 -3.52 9.81 -20.00
CA ALA A 206 -4.25 9.71 -18.72
C ALA A 206 -5.21 10.89 -18.52
N LYS A 207 -4.79 12.10 -18.91
CA LYS A 207 -5.61 13.32 -18.82
C LYS A 207 -6.87 13.29 -19.68
N ALA A 208 -6.81 12.65 -20.85
CA ALA A 208 -7.94 12.59 -21.76
C ALA A 208 -9.18 11.89 -21.18
N PHE A 209 -9.01 11.11 -20.10
CA PHE A 209 -10.09 10.38 -19.43
C PHE A 209 -10.41 10.92 -18.03
N LEU A 210 -9.82 12.05 -17.63
CA LEU A 210 -10.08 12.63 -16.33
C LEU A 210 -11.43 13.33 -16.30
N PRO A 211 -12.17 13.22 -15.18
CA PRO A 211 -13.36 14.00 -14.98
C PRO A 211 -13.01 15.45 -14.57
N GLU A 212 -13.94 16.38 -14.77
CA GLU A 212 -13.74 17.79 -14.42
C GLU A 212 -13.91 18.11 -12.91
N ASP A 213 -14.42 17.15 -12.13
CA ASP A 213 -14.79 17.34 -10.71
C ASP A 213 -13.62 17.11 -9.72
N ILE A 214 -12.48 16.62 -10.18
CA ILE A 214 -11.30 16.37 -9.35
C ILE A 214 -10.19 17.37 -9.68
N PRO A 215 -9.60 18.07 -8.69
CA PRO A 215 -8.39 18.84 -8.92
C PRO A 215 -7.24 17.92 -9.34
N VAL A 216 -6.81 17.99 -10.60
CA VAL A 216 -5.70 17.17 -11.13
C VAL A 216 -4.51 18.00 -11.53
N THR A 217 -3.33 17.65 -11.02
CA THR A 217 -2.03 18.13 -11.49
C THR A 217 -1.27 17.01 -12.19
N SER A 218 -0.27 17.35 -13.00
CA SER A 218 0.57 16.36 -13.67
C SER A 218 2.03 16.78 -13.72
N ARG A 219 2.95 15.83 -13.58
CA ARG A 219 4.40 16.12 -13.63
C ARG A 219 5.19 14.95 -14.19
N VAL A 220 6.10 15.23 -15.13
CA VAL A 220 7.21 14.32 -15.45
C VAL A 220 8.33 14.55 -14.43
N ALA A 221 8.81 13.47 -13.80
CA ALA A 221 9.93 13.53 -12.88
C ALA A 221 11.11 12.74 -13.45
N THR A 222 12.24 13.43 -13.59
CA THR A 222 13.48 12.90 -14.18
C THR A 222 14.58 12.77 -13.13
N GLY A 223 15.31 11.66 -13.17
CA GLY A 223 16.52 11.47 -12.37
C GLY A 223 17.48 10.47 -12.99
N ALA A 224 18.66 10.34 -12.39
CA ALA A 224 19.67 9.33 -12.74
C ALA A 224 19.24 7.89 -12.37
N GLY A 225 17.96 7.69 -12.07
CA GLY A 225 17.40 6.48 -11.50
C GLY A 225 15.97 6.73 -11.06
N VAL A 226 15.21 5.66 -10.85
CA VAL A 226 13.83 5.75 -10.35
C VAL A 226 13.81 6.38 -8.96
N GLU A 227 14.77 6.00 -8.12
CA GLU A 227 14.97 6.51 -6.78
C GLU A 227 15.18 8.03 -6.74
N ASP A 228 16.07 8.54 -7.60
CA ASP A 228 16.36 9.96 -7.72
C ASP A 228 15.15 10.75 -8.26
N ALA A 229 14.48 10.23 -9.30
CA ALA A 229 13.27 10.83 -9.84
C ALA A 229 12.15 10.96 -8.79
N VAL A 230 11.94 9.92 -7.98
CA VAL A 230 10.91 9.88 -6.93
C VAL A 230 11.20 10.86 -5.80
N ASN A 231 12.47 11.00 -5.40
CA ASN A 231 12.86 11.96 -4.36
C ASN A 231 12.63 13.42 -4.76
N LYS A 232 12.66 13.72 -6.07
CA LYS A 232 12.41 15.06 -6.63
C LYS A 232 10.94 15.46 -6.70
N LEU A 233 10.01 14.59 -6.28
CA LEU A 233 8.57 14.87 -6.31
C LEU A 233 8.07 15.81 -5.20
N GLY A 234 8.87 16.05 -4.16
CA GLY A 234 8.52 16.98 -3.08
C GLY A 234 7.35 16.47 -2.23
N TRP A 235 7.56 15.33 -1.57
CA TRP A 235 6.58 14.69 -0.71
C TRP A 235 6.22 15.55 0.51
N HIS A 236 4.94 15.62 0.83
CA HIS A 236 4.44 16.22 2.07
C HIS A 236 3.89 15.13 2.99
N ASP A 237 3.86 15.43 4.29
CA ASP A 237 3.10 14.59 5.21
C ASP A 237 1.62 14.62 4.77
N GLY A 238 0.95 13.47 4.84
CA GLY A 238 -0.39 13.30 4.27
C GLY A 238 -0.43 12.78 2.83
N ASP A 239 0.66 12.85 2.06
CA ASP A 239 0.68 12.32 0.69
C ASP A 239 0.65 10.79 0.68
N VAL A 240 0.08 10.22 -0.37
CA VAL A 240 0.21 8.79 -0.70
C VAL A 240 0.58 8.62 -2.17
N ILE A 241 1.17 7.48 -2.52
CA ILE A 241 1.42 7.10 -3.91
C ILE A 241 0.73 5.80 -4.29
N MET A 242 0.03 5.80 -5.41
CA MET A 242 -0.60 4.62 -5.98
C MET A 242 0.22 4.13 -7.18
N VAL A 243 0.47 2.82 -7.21
CA VAL A 243 1.14 2.13 -8.30
C VAL A 243 0.32 0.91 -8.72
N GLY A 244 0.34 0.60 -10.02
CA GLY A 244 -0.32 -0.59 -10.55
C GLY A 244 0.55 -1.82 -10.41
N SER A 245 -0.09 -2.99 -10.34
CA SER A 245 0.55 -4.29 -10.45
C SER A 245 1.31 -4.42 -11.78
N SER A 246 2.43 -5.14 -11.77
CA SER A 246 3.22 -5.42 -12.97
C SER A 246 2.48 -6.33 -13.95
N ARG A 247 2.88 -6.31 -15.22
CA ARG A 247 2.40 -7.26 -16.26
C ARG A 247 2.68 -8.73 -15.95
N LEU A 248 3.64 -9.01 -15.06
CA LEU A 248 3.96 -10.37 -14.61
C LEU A 248 2.95 -10.91 -13.58
N ALA A 249 2.03 -10.07 -13.12
CA ALA A 249 0.98 -10.49 -12.22
C ALA A 249 0.03 -11.47 -12.90
N GLN A 250 -0.29 -12.56 -12.20
CA GLN A 250 -1.43 -13.39 -12.53
C GLN A 250 -2.72 -12.57 -12.33
N PRO A 251 -3.81 -12.89 -13.07
CA PRO A 251 -5.11 -12.28 -12.85
C PRO A 251 -5.48 -12.28 -11.36
N ARG A 252 -5.99 -11.15 -10.85
CA ARG A 252 -6.37 -10.96 -9.44
C ARG A 252 -5.24 -11.20 -8.44
N ARG A 253 -4.00 -10.92 -8.83
CA ARG A 253 -2.86 -10.93 -7.91
C ARG A 253 -2.01 -9.69 -8.08
N LEU A 254 -1.37 -9.30 -6.99
CA LEU A 254 -0.29 -8.32 -7.05
C LEU A 254 0.98 -8.96 -7.61
N PHE A 255 1.77 -8.14 -8.29
CA PHE A 255 3.17 -8.38 -8.56
C PHE A 255 3.88 -7.05 -8.56
N LEU A 256 4.72 -6.83 -7.55
CA LEU A 256 5.51 -5.61 -7.49
C LEU A 256 6.61 -5.63 -8.56
N GLY A 257 6.49 -4.73 -9.55
CA GLY A 257 7.50 -4.57 -10.59
C GLY A 257 8.78 -3.91 -10.09
N SER A 258 9.87 -4.02 -10.85
CA SER A 258 11.17 -3.43 -10.51
C SER A 258 11.11 -1.91 -10.25
N THR A 259 10.31 -1.17 -11.02
CA THR A 259 10.11 0.28 -10.81
C THR A 259 9.51 0.55 -9.43
N ALA A 260 8.39 -0.10 -9.08
CA ALA A 260 7.73 0.10 -7.78
C ALA A 260 8.62 -0.38 -6.62
N ALA A 261 9.36 -1.48 -6.80
CA ALA A 261 10.33 -1.95 -5.81
C ALA A 261 11.47 -0.93 -5.58
N LYS A 262 11.96 -0.25 -6.63
CA LYS A 262 12.93 0.84 -6.49
C LYS A 262 12.33 2.05 -5.78
N MET A 263 11.09 2.42 -6.09
CA MET A 263 10.38 3.51 -5.41
C MET A 263 10.27 3.25 -3.91
N LEU A 264 9.86 2.04 -3.50
CA LEU A 264 9.74 1.68 -2.08
C LEU A 264 11.02 1.90 -1.28
N ARG A 265 12.20 1.73 -1.90
CA ARG A 265 13.49 1.92 -1.21
C ARG A 265 13.74 3.36 -0.79
N VAL A 266 13.01 4.35 -1.29
CA VAL A 266 13.26 5.77 -0.98
C VAL A 266 12.01 6.53 -0.54
N LEU A 267 10.81 5.98 -0.75
CA LEU A 267 9.56 6.64 -0.36
C LEU A 267 9.44 6.82 1.15
N GLN A 268 9.01 8.01 1.53
CA GLN A 268 8.68 8.38 2.92
C GLN A 268 7.17 8.50 3.16
N VAL A 269 6.38 8.14 2.16
CA VAL A 269 4.91 8.19 2.15
C VAL A 269 4.34 6.78 1.90
N PRO A 270 3.10 6.49 2.31
CA PRO A 270 2.46 5.21 2.01
C PRO A 270 2.39 4.92 0.52
N MET A 271 2.73 3.69 0.13
CA MET A 271 2.51 3.18 -1.24
C MET A 271 1.32 2.23 -1.26
N ILE A 272 0.35 2.50 -2.12
CA ILE A 272 -0.80 1.64 -2.42
C ILE A 272 -0.49 0.89 -3.72
N VAL A 273 -0.42 -0.43 -3.67
CA VAL A 273 -0.23 -1.28 -4.85
C VAL A 273 -1.58 -1.88 -5.25
N VAL A 274 -2.03 -1.57 -6.46
CA VAL A 274 -3.37 -1.94 -6.97
C VAL A 274 -3.28 -3.21 -7.83
N PRO A 275 -4.07 -4.27 -7.54
CA PRO A 275 -4.05 -5.53 -8.30
C PRO A 275 -4.59 -5.36 -9.73
N LYS A 276 -4.21 -6.31 -10.59
CA LYS A 276 -4.73 -6.41 -11.96
C LYS A 276 -6.10 -7.09 -11.91
N ASP A 277 -7.05 -6.58 -12.68
CA ASP A 277 -8.38 -7.17 -12.82
C ASP A 277 -8.38 -8.35 -13.80
N GLU A 278 -9.41 -9.20 -13.79
CA GLU A 278 -9.46 -10.47 -14.57
C GLU A 278 -9.32 -10.30 -16.10
N GLY A 279 -9.49 -9.10 -16.65
CA GLY A 279 -9.66 -8.88 -18.10
C GLY A 279 -8.44 -8.39 -18.89
N ALA A 280 -7.30 -8.06 -18.27
CA ALA A 280 -6.23 -7.34 -18.96
C ALA A 280 -5.21 -8.24 -19.73
N ASP A 281 -5.63 -9.44 -20.14
CA ASP A 281 -4.89 -10.31 -21.08
C ASP A 281 -5.61 -10.49 -22.44
N ASN A 282 -6.74 -9.80 -22.66
CA ASN A 282 -7.40 -9.76 -23.97
C ASN A 282 -7.41 -8.31 -24.50
N ASP A 283 -6.27 -7.83 -24.97
CA ASP A 283 -6.15 -6.76 -25.98
C ASP A 283 -4.84 -6.94 -26.76
#